data_AF-A0A2H3CXP7-F1
#
_entry.id   AF-A0A2H3CXP7-F1
#
_cell.length_a   1.000
_cell.length_b   1.000
_cell.length_c   1.000
_cell.angle_alpha   90.00
_cell.angle_beta   90.00
_cell.angle_gamma   90.00
#
_symmetry.space_group_name_H-M   'P 1'
#
loop_
_entity.id
_entity.type
_entity.pdbx_description
1 polymer ?
#
loop_
_entity_poly.entity_id
_entity_poly.type
_entity_poly.pdbx_seq_one_letter_code
_entity_poly.pdbx_strand_id
1 'polypeptide(L)' 'RRLLGIAKHSLVAMLFSETGMWPVKYRRLMLALRYWQYALSLPNDHFLAYAVKDATELGMIAKPSWISDLVNALHLLPH' A
#
# COMPACT_ATOMS: atom_id res chain seq x y z
N ARG A 1 -11.53 -2.43 16.18
CA ARG A 1 -11.24 -3.73 16.84
C ARG A 1 -11.86 -3.84 18.24
N ARG A 2 -11.88 -2.79 19.08
CA ARG A 2 -12.63 -2.78 20.36
C ARG A 2 -14.16 -2.66 20.21
N LEU A 3 -14.64 -2.13 19.07
CA LEU A 3 -16.07 -2.02 18.73
C LEU A 3 -16.75 -3.35 18.36
N LEU A 4 -16.00 -4.42 18.04
CA LEU A 4 -16.57 -5.68 17.53
C LEU A 4 -16.32 -6.89 18.44
N GLY A 5 -15.67 -6.71 19.61
CA GLY A 5 -15.44 -7.83 20.55
C GLY A 5 -14.52 -8.96 20.06
N ILE A 6 -13.80 -8.78 18.95
CA ILE A 6 -12.98 -9.83 18.33
C ILE A 6 -11.59 -9.90 18.97
N ALA A 7 -11.18 -11.10 19.39
CA ALA A 7 -9.87 -11.38 20.00
C ALA A 7 -8.69 -10.91 19.13
N LYS A 8 -7.58 -10.50 19.76
CA LYS A 8 -6.42 -9.82 19.13
C LYS A 8 -5.81 -10.58 17.94
N HIS A 9 -5.90 -11.90 17.94
CA HIS A 9 -5.37 -12.83 16.92
C HIS A 9 -6.45 -13.42 15.99
N SER A 10 -7.73 -13.07 16.20
CA SER A 10 -8.83 -13.68 15.46
C SER A 10 -9.01 -13.01 14.10
N LEU A 11 -8.62 -13.79 13.08
CA LEU A 11 -9.32 -14.01 11.82
C LEU A 11 -9.57 -12.77 10.93
N VAL A 12 -8.48 -12.24 10.40
CA VAL A 12 -8.53 -11.38 9.20
C VAL A 12 -9.28 -12.08 8.05
N ALA A 13 -9.15 -13.42 7.95
CA ALA A 13 -9.86 -14.25 6.97
C ALA A 13 -11.35 -14.45 7.27
N MET A 14 -11.76 -14.72 8.53
CA MET A 14 -13.19 -14.90 8.86
C MET A 14 -13.98 -13.61 8.70
N LEU A 15 -13.41 -12.47 9.11
CA LEU A 15 -14.02 -11.17 8.85
C LEU A 15 -14.27 -10.94 7.35
N PHE A 16 -13.35 -11.37 6.48
CA PHE A 16 -13.55 -11.31 5.03
C PHE A 16 -14.66 -12.27 4.58
N SER A 17 -14.63 -13.53 5.01
CA SER A 17 -15.64 -14.53 4.62
C SER A 17 -17.05 -14.17 5.08
N GLU A 18 -17.20 -13.56 6.26
CA GLU A 18 -18.52 -13.20 6.83
C GLU A 18 -19.06 -11.86 6.32
N THR A 19 -18.18 -10.89 6.04
CA THR A 19 -18.62 -9.54 5.67
C THR A 19 -18.41 -9.19 4.20
N GLY A 20 -17.68 -10.02 3.44
CA GLY A 20 -17.21 -9.72 2.08
C GLY A 20 -16.24 -8.53 2.01
N MET A 21 -15.87 -7.95 3.15
CA MET A 21 -15.06 -6.74 3.20
C MET A 21 -13.58 -7.06 3.27
N TRP A 22 -12.85 -6.65 2.23
CA TRP A 22 -11.39 -6.69 2.24
C TRP A 22 -10.81 -6.02 3.50
N PRO A 23 -9.84 -6.67 4.18
CA PRO A 23 -9.19 -6.06 5.32
C PRO A 23 -8.55 -4.73 4.95
N VAL A 24 -8.66 -3.75 5.85
CA VAL A 24 -8.29 -2.34 5.58
C VAL A 24 -6.85 -2.19 5.07
N LYS A 25 -5.93 -3.06 5.51
CA LYS A 25 -4.54 -3.08 5.02
C LYS A 25 -4.43 -3.34 3.52
N TYR A 26 -5.18 -4.31 2.97
CA TYR A 26 -5.17 -4.61 1.54
C TYR A 26 -5.83 -3.48 0.75
N ARG A 27 -6.91 -2.89 1.28
CA ARG A 27 -7.55 -1.72 0.65
C ARG A 27 -6.60 -0.53 0.55
N ARG A 28 -5.88 -0.21 1.63
CA ARG A 28 -4.88 0.88 1.64
C ARG A 28 -3.75 0.61 0.66
N LEU A 29 -3.25 -0.62 0.62
CA LEU A 29 -2.18 -0.97 -0.31
C LEU A 29 -2.64 -0.91 -1.76
N MET A 30 -3.83 -1.40 -2.06
CA MET A 30 -4.43 -1.32 -3.39
C MET A 30 -4.64 0.14 -3.82
N LEU A 31 -5.07 1.03 -2.91
CA LEU A 31 -5.19 2.44 -3.21
C LEU A 31 -3.82 3.07 -3.51
N ALA A 32 -2.80 2.76 -2.70
CA ALA A 32 -1.44 3.24 -2.92
C ALA A 32 -0.87 2.76 -4.27
N LEU A 33 -1.07 1.49 -4.62
CA LEU A 33 -0.66 0.92 -5.90
C LEU A 33 -1.37 1.57 -7.08
N ARG A 34 -2.69 1.76 -6.99
CA ARG A 34 -3.46 2.44 -8.04
C ARG A 34 -3.04 3.89 -8.21
N TYR A 35 -2.77 4.59 -7.11
CA TYR A 35 -2.28 5.96 -7.17
C TYR A 35 -0.87 6.02 -7.75
N TRP A 36 -0.01 5.05 -7.45
CA TRP A 36 1.31 4.92 -8.09
C TRP A 36 1.20 4.65 -9.59
N GLN A 37 0.31 3.77 -10.02
CA GLN A 37 0.03 3.53 -11.45
C GLN A 37 -0.46 4.80 -12.15
N TYR A 38 -1.36 5.54 -11.51
CA TYR A 38 -1.80 6.85 -12.01
C TYR A 38 -0.62 7.82 -12.15
N ALA A 39 0.22 7.92 -11.12
CA ALA A 39 1.39 8.78 -11.10
C ALA A 39 2.36 8.46 -12.25
N LEU A 40 2.56 7.17 -12.54
CA LEU A 40 3.37 6.69 -13.67
C LEU A 40 2.73 6.95 -15.04
N SER A 41 1.41 7.08 -15.12
CA SER A 41 0.71 7.38 -16.38
C SER A 41 0.70 8.86 -16.77
N LEU A 42 1.16 9.75 -15.88
CA LEU A 42 1.17 11.18 -16.13
C LEU A 42 2.31 11.58 -17.09
N PRO A 43 2.14 12.69 -17.84
CA PRO A 43 3.21 13.24 -18.64
C PRO A 43 4.44 13.62 -17.80
N ASN A 44 5.63 13.53 -18.39
CA ASN A 44 6.90 13.82 -17.71
C ASN A 44 7.04 15.27 -17.21
N ASP A 45 6.23 16.20 -17.73
CA ASP A 45 6.20 17.61 -17.31
C ASP A 45 5.29 17.84 -16.08
N HIS A 46 4.61 16.80 -15.60
CA HIS A 46 3.78 16.89 -14.41
C HIS A 46 4.63 16.77 -13.14
N PHE A 47 4.41 17.64 -12.13
CA PHE A 47 5.15 17.62 -10.85
C PHE A 47 5.21 16.24 -10.19
N LEU A 48 4.10 15.50 -10.25
CA LEU A 48 4.02 14.14 -9.71
C LEU A 48 4.98 13.15 -10.43
N ALA A 49 5.24 13.31 -11.72
CA ALA A 49 6.19 12.48 -12.45
C ALA A 49 7.63 12.71 -11.95
N TYR A 50 8.01 13.97 -11.67
CA TYR A 50 9.28 14.29 -11.03
C TYR A 50 9.40 13.66 -9.64
N ALA A 51 8.35 13.77 -8.81
CA ALA A 51 8.35 13.16 -7.48
C ALA A 51 8.47 11.63 -7.52
N VAL A 52 7.84 10.98 -8.50
CA VAL A 52 7.96 9.53 -8.73
C VAL A 52 9.38 9.15 -9.12
N LYS A 53 10.01 9.93 -10.00
CA LYS A 53 11.40 9.72 -10.41
C LYS A 53 12.34 9.85 -9.22
N ASP A 54 12.26 10.92 -8.45
CA ASP A 54 13.05 11.14 -7.24
C ASP A 54 12.87 10.00 -6.23
N ALA A 55 11.62 9.61 -5.97
CA ALA A 55 11.33 8.50 -5.06
C ALA A 55 11.94 7.18 -5.56
N THR A 56 11.92 6.94 -6.87
CA THR A 56 12.52 5.75 -7.49
C THR A 56 14.04 5.77 -7.37
N GLU A 57 14.68 6.91 -7.66
CA GLU A 57 16.14 7.07 -7.52
C GLU A 57 16.58 6.85 -6.07
N LEU A 58 15.87 7.42 -5.09
CA LEU A 58 16.10 7.18 -3.67
C LEU A 58 15.95 5.68 -3.31
N GLY A 59 14.93 5.01 -3.85
CA GLY A 59 14.73 3.58 -3.66
C GLY A 59 15.91 2.74 -4.19
N MET A 60 16.46 3.10 -5.35
CA MET A 60 17.60 2.41 -5.96
C MET A 60 18.88 2.52 -5.13
N ILE A 61 19.06 3.63 -4.42
CA ILE A 61 20.19 3.83 -3.49
C ILE A 61 19.87 3.42 -2.03
N ALA A 62 18.82 2.61 -1.84
CA ALA A 62 18.37 2.12 -0.53
C ALA A 62 18.11 3.23 0.51
N LYS A 63 17.63 4.39 0.05
CA LYS A 63 17.19 5.49 0.92
C LYS A 63 15.68 5.45 1.14
N PRO A 64 15.21 5.92 2.32
CA PRO A 64 13.79 6.05 2.59
C PRO A 64 13.10 6.88 1.50
N SER A 65 12.05 6.31 0.95
CA SER A 65 11.30 6.85 -0.18
C SER A 65 9.92 6.20 -0.23
N TRP A 66 9.00 6.85 -0.93
CA TRP A 66 7.64 6.34 -1.05
C TRP A 66 7.58 4.95 -1.72
N ILE A 67 8.45 4.66 -2.69
CA ILE A 67 8.53 3.33 -3.30
C ILE A 67 9.10 2.29 -2.32
N SER A 68 10.10 2.65 -1.50
CA SER A 68 10.62 1.74 -0.48
C SER A 68 9.58 1.40 0.59
N ASP A 69 8.73 2.36 0.97
CA ASP A 69 7.61 2.13 1.89
C ASP A 69 6.58 1.18 1.29
N LEU A 70 6.27 1.35 0.00
CA LEU A 70 5.35 0.48 -0.73
C LEU A 70 5.88 -0.96 -0.80
N VAL A 71 7.16 -1.11 -1.13
CA VAL A 71 7.86 -2.41 -1.16
C VAL A 71 7.85 -3.06 0.22
N ASN A 72 8.16 -2.32 1.28
CA ASN A 72 8.11 -2.83 2.65
C ASN A 72 6.69 -3.24 3.05
N ALA A 73 5.68 -2.43 2.71
CA ALA A 73 4.29 -2.75 3.00
C ALA A 73 3.79 -4.01 2.26
N LEU A 74 4.28 -4.26 1.04
CA LEU A 74 4.03 -5.49 0.30
C LEU A 74 4.69 -6.70 0.98
N HIS A 75 5.95 -6.59 1.41
CA HIS A 75 6.65 -7.66 2.13
C HIS A 75 6.01 -8.01 3.48
N LEU A 76 5.35 -7.05 4.13
CA LEU A 76 4.67 -7.26 5.42
C LEU A 76 3.25 -7.84 5.27
N LEU A 77 2.78 -8.11 4.04
CA LEU A 77 1.52 -8.83 3.85
C LEU A 77 1.68 -10.29 4.30
N PRO A 78 0.76 -10.82 5.11
CA PRO A 78 0.76 -12.24 5.40
C PRO A 78 0.45 -13.02 4.13
N HIS A 79 1.22 -14.10 3.93
CA HIS A 79 1.02 -15.12 2.91
C HIS A 79 -0.28 -15.88 3.13
#